data_AF-A0A1F7V9V8-F1
#
_entry.id   AF-A0A1F7V9V8-F1
#
_cell.length_a   1.000
_cell.length_b   1.000
_cell.length_c   1.000
_cell.angle_alpha   90.00
_cell.angle_beta   90.00
_cell.angle_gamma   90.00
#
_symmetry.space_group_name_H-M   'P 1'
#
loop_
_entity.id
_entity.type
_entity.pdbx_description
1 polymer ?
#
loop_
_entity_poly.entity_id
_entity_poly.type
_entity_poly.pdbx_seq_one_letter_code
_entity_poly.pdbx_strand_id
1 'polypeptide(L)'
;MSKQRKKISSMEAITKNGNAIEKKLRSFDKGKLLNMLTDLGDPLNPLKALHTSIEDWKNSKNKEETIEHVYVKIAEAQSIVSLDTHHSLARSLLKELRPLAIEFSNQLIVEYDCKTASEKALAEIAVAAYIRILQFTEIMTRQARNEQCSPTLNEFYKSASQELDRANRHFLTAITTLKQMKSPVITVQVKATTAFIAQNQQINAIARDETKR
;
A
#
# COMPACT_ATOMS: atom_id res chain seq x y z
N MET A 1 6.25 48.35 13.75
CA MET A 1 5.56 47.88 14.99
C MET A 1 4.20 47.20 14.75
N SER A 2 3.53 47.34 13.59
CA SER A 2 2.21 46.73 13.31
C SER A 2 2.23 45.21 13.03
N LYS A 3 3.30 44.67 12.42
CA LYS A 3 3.38 43.24 12.04
C LYS A 3 3.57 42.26 13.23
N GLN A 4 4.17 42.71 14.34
CA GLN A 4 4.37 41.86 15.54
C GLN A 4 3.08 41.64 16.32
N ARG A 5 2.18 42.63 16.39
CA ARG A 5 0.89 42.48 17.10
C ARG A 5 -0.06 41.49 16.42
N LYS A 6 -0.03 41.37 15.08
CA LYS A 6 -0.84 40.38 14.35
C LYS A 6 -0.40 38.93 14.60
N LYS A 7 0.90 38.66 14.76
CA LYS A 7 1.41 37.30 15.06
C LYS A 7 1.03 36.82 16.46
N ILE A 8 1.05 37.71 17.46
CA ILE A 8 0.69 37.37 18.85
C ILE A 8 -0.80 37.01 18.94
N SER A 9 -1.67 37.78 18.27
CA SER A 9 -3.11 37.50 18.21
C SER A 9 -3.45 36.16 17.53
N SER A 10 -2.69 35.74 16.51
CA SER A 10 -2.90 34.43 15.87
C SER A 10 -2.43 33.25 16.73
N MET A 11 -1.39 33.42 17.55
CA MET A 11 -0.95 32.34 18.46
C MET A 11 -1.90 32.16 19.65
N GLU A 12 -2.49 33.23 20.16
CA GLU A 12 -3.52 33.15 21.22
C GLU A 12 -4.83 32.51 20.75
N ALA A 13 -5.18 32.65 19.47
CA ALA A 13 -6.33 31.98 18.88
C ALA A 13 -6.12 30.47 18.72
N ILE A 14 -4.89 30.04 18.39
CA ILE A 14 -4.54 28.61 18.26
C ILE A 14 -4.52 27.93 19.63
N THR A 15 -3.98 28.58 20.67
CA THR A 15 -3.96 28.01 22.03
C THR A 15 -5.35 27.95 22.67
N LYS A 16 -6.23 28.93 22.41
CA LYS A 16 -7.64 28.85 22.84
C LYS A 16 -8.40 27.69 22.18
N ASN A 17 -8.17 27.43 20.89
CA ASN A 17 -8.79 26.30 20.18
C ASN A 17 -8.23 24.95 20.65
N GLY A 18 -6.93 24.86 20.93
CA GLY A 18 -6.32 23.64 21.51
C GLY A 18 -6.95 23.25 22.85
N ASN A 19 -7.11 24.22 23.75
CA ASN A 19 -7.71 23.99 25.07
C ASN A 19 -9.21 23.61 25.00
N ALA A 20 -9.93 24.10 23.98
CA ALA A 20 -11.33 23.73 23.75
C ALA A 20 -11.47 22.29 23.23
N ILE A 21 -10.55 21.85 22.36
CA ILE A 21 -10.49 20.48 21.85
C ILE A 21 -10.09 19.53 22.99
N GLU A 22 -9.11 19.90 23.81
CA GLU A 22 -8.68 19.09 24.95
C GLU A 22 -9.77 18.94 26.02
N LYS A 23 -10.55 20.01 26.30
CA LYS A 23 -11.73 19.91 27.16
C LYS A 23 -12.82 19.01 26.57
N LYS A 24 -13.07 19.07 25.26
CA LYS A 24 -14.04 18.17 24.58
C LYS A 24 -13.60 16.71 24.59
N LEU A 25 -12.30 16.44 24.47
CA LEU A 25 -11.72 15.10 24.58
C LEU A 25 -11.77 14.57 26.02
N ARG A 26 -11.58 15.44 27.02
CA ARG A 26 -11.70 15.07 28.45
C ARG A 26 -13.16 14.84 28.89
N SER A 27 -14.13 15.48 28.23
CA SER A 27 -15.56 15.23 28.47
C SER A 27 -16.12 14.03 27.68
N PHE A 28 -15.32 13.44 26.79
CA PHE A 28 -15.75 12.28 26.03
C PHE A 28 -15.65 11.04 26.93
N ASP A 29 -16.81 10.47 27.24
CA ASP A 29 -16.95 9.31 28.11
C ASP A 29 -16.10 8.16 27.57
N LYS A 30 -15.07 7.77 28.33
CA LYS A 30 -14.15 6.70 27.97
C LYS A 30 -14.87 5.40 27.66
N GLY A 31 -16.01 5.12 28.33
CA GLY A 31 -16.82 3.94 28.05
C GLY A 31 -17.52 4.01 26.70
N LYS A 32 -17.97 5.20 26.29
CA LYS A 32 -18.58 5.43 24.98
C LYS A 32 -17.55 5.37 23.85
N LEU A 33 -16.34 5.87 24.08
CA LEU A 33 -15.21 5.74 23.16
C LEU A 33 -14.75 4.29 23.02
N LEU A 34 -14.67 3.55 24.13
CA LEU A 34 -14.33 2.12 24.12
C LEU A 34 -15.40 1.30 23.40
N ASN A 35 -16.69 1.60 23.61
CA ASN A 35 -17.79 0.95 22.90
C ASN A 35 -17.80 1.28 21.40
N MET A 36 -17.51 2.52 21.01
CA MET A 36 -17.34 2.90 19.61
C MET A 36 -16.10 2.24 18.98
N LEU A 37 -15.04 2.03 19.75
CA LEU A 37 -13.83 1.32 19.31
C LEU A 37 -14.04 -0.20 19.21
N THR A 38 -14.87 -0.80 20.08
CA THR A 38 -15.25 -2.21 19.99
C THR A 38 -16.26 -2.47 18.86
N ASP A 39 -17.16 -1.52 18.56
CA ASP A 39 -18.03 -1.58 17.38
C ASP A 39 -17.26 -1.46 16.06
N LEU A 40 -16.08 -0.82 16.07
CA LEU A 40 -15.15 -0.77 14.94
C LEU A 40 -14.47 -2.12 14.64
N GLY A 41 -14.60 -3.12 15.52
CA GLY A 41 -13.67 -4.26 15.57
C GLY A 41 -14.00 -5.48 14.71
N ASP A 42 -15.26 -5.71 14.35
CA ASP A 42 -15.65 -6.91 13.58
C ASP A 42 -15.98 -6.56 12.12
N PRO A 43 -15.17 -6.98 11.13
CA PRO A 43 -15.45 -6.77 9.71
C PRO A 43 -16.73 -7.46 9.22
N LEU A 44 -17.32 -8.37 10.01
CA LEU A 44 -18.60 -8.99 9.68
C LEU A 44 -19.80 -8.10 10.00
N ASN A 45 -19.67 -7.13 10.91
CA ASN A 45 -20.78 -6.28 11.33
C ASN A 45 -21.35 -5.43 10.18
N PRO A 46 -20.54 -4.74 9.36
CA PRO A 46 -21.06 -3.99 8.23
C PRO A 46 -21.71 -4.87 7.16
N LEU A 47 -21.22 -6.11 6.98
CA LEU A 47 -21.81 -7.08 6.05
C LEU A 47 -23.18 -7.57 6.54
N LYS A 48 -23.31 -7.87 7.84
CA LYS A 48 -24.59 -8.23 8.46
C LYS A 48 -25.58 -7.06 8.41
N ALA A 49 -25.12 -5.85 8.71
CA ALA A 49 -25.94 -4.64 8.62
C ALA A 49 -26.44 -4.40 7.18
N LEU A 50 -25.56 -4.57 6.18
CA LEU A 50 -25.93 -4.51 4.77
C LEU A 50 -27.00 -5.55 4.43
N HIS A 51 -26.83 -6.80 4.87
CA HIS A 51 -27.82 -7.86 4.63
C HIS A 51 -29.19 -7.49 5.22
N THR A 52 -29.24 -7.02 6.47
CA THR A 52 -30.50 -6.58 7.10
C THR A 52 -31.13 -5.42 6.32
N SER A 53 -30.35 -4.41 5.93
CA SER A 53 -30.88 -3.29 5.15
C SER A 53 -31.41 -3.70 3.77
N ILE A 54 -30.81 -4.72 3.14
CA ILE A 54 -31.32 -5.29 1.87
C ILE A 54 -32.67 -5.99 2.09
N GLU A 55 -32.81 -6.76 3.17
CA GLU A 55 -34.09 -7.41 3.51
C GLU A 55 -35.18 -6.39 3.87
N ASP A 56 -34.83 -5.33 4.60
CA ASP A 56 -35.74 -4.22 4.91
C ASP A 56 -36.20 -3.50 3.63
N TRP A 57 -35.29 -3.24 2.69
CA TRP A 57 -35.62 -2.65 1.39
C TRP A 57 -36.55 -3.53 0.55
N LYS A 58 -36.35 -4.85 0.55
CA LYS A 58 -37.24 -5.80 -0.14
C LYS A 58 -38.67 -5.79 0.43
N ASN A 59 -38.80 -5.65 1.74
CA ASN A 59 -40.08 -5.71 2.46
C ASN A 59 -40.76 -4.35 2.65
N SER A 60 -40.06 -3.24 2.41
CA SER A 60 -40.58 -1.89 2.62
C SER A 60 -41.60 -1.46 1.54
N LYS A 61 -42.64 -0.75 2.00
CA LYS A 61 -43.57 -0.03 1.12
C LYS A 61 -42.97 1.25 0.54
N ASN A 62 -42.03 1.88 1.25
CA ASN A 62 -41.32 3.08 0.81
C ASN A 62 -39.91 2.72 0.32
N LYS A 63 -39.79 2.41 -0.96
CA LYS A 63 -38.55 1.92 -1.58
C LYS A 63 -37.49 3.00 -1.76
N GLU A 64 -37.88 4.26 -1.92
CA GLU A 64 -36.97 5.38 -2.20
C GLU A 64 -36.17 5.77 -0.96
N GLU A 65 -36.79 5.86 0.21
CA GLU A 65 -36.07 6.19 1.45
C GLU A 65 -35.16 5.05 1.92
N THR A 66 -35.59 3.80 1.71
CA THR A 66 -34.81 2.61 2.07
C THR A 66 -33.62 2.37 1.15
N ILE A 67 -33.67 2.81 -0.12
CA ILE A 67 -32.54 2.64 -1.05
C ILE A 67 -31.34 3.50 -0.64
N GLU A 68 -31.57 4.70 -0.10
CA GLU A 68 -30.50 5.59 0.35
C GLU A 68 -29.74 4.98 1.53
N HIS A 69 -30.46 4.40 2.49
CA HIS A 69 -29.86 3.64 3.59
C HIS A 69 -29.03 2.44 3.10
N VAL A 70 -29.52 1.70 2.10
CA VAL A 70 -28.77 0.59 1.50
C VAL A 70 -27.48 1.08 0.86
N TYR A 71 -27.48 2.21 0.13
CA TYR A 71 -26.27 2.75 -0.49
C TYR A 71 -25.19 3.12 0.55
N VAL A 72 -25.57 3.69 1.68
CA VAL A 72 -24.63 3.98 2.78
C VAL A 72 -24.00 2.69 3.30
N LYS A 73 -24.80 1.64 3.51
CA LYS A 73 -24.30 0.33 3.96
C LYS A 73 -23.45 -0.40 2.93
N ILE A 74 -23.75 -0.24 1.64
CA ILE A 74 -22.90 -0.74 0.55
C ILE A 74 -21.52 -0.06 0.62
N ALA A 75 -21.47 1.27 0.79
CA ALA A 75 -20.21 2.00 0.85
C ALA A 75 -19.34 1.57 2.05
N GLU A 76 -19.95 1.31 3.22
CA GLU A 76 -19.27 0.77 4.40
C GLU A 76 -18.71 -0.64 4.11
N ALA A 77 -19.54 -1.54 3.57
CA ALA A 77 -19.17 -2.92 3.27
C ALA A 77 -18.13 -3.06 2.15
N GLN A 78 -18.14 -2.16 1.15
CA GLN A 78 -17.22 -2.16 0.02
C GLN A 78 -15.75 -2.12 0.44
N SER A 79 -15.44 -1.43 1.54
CA SER A 79 -14.08 -1.36 2.07
C SER A 79 -13.53 -2.72 2.52
N ILE A 80 -14.42 -3.60 3.00
CA ILE A 80 -14.09 -4.90 3.59
C ILE A 80 -13.80 -5.92 2.50
N VAL A 81 -14.64 -5.94 1.45
CA VAL A 81 -14.47 -6.81 0.28
C VAL A 81 -13.59 -6.18 -0.80
N SER A 82 -12.92 -5.06 -0.48
CA SER A 82 -12.25 -4.23 -1.49
C SER A 82 -11.10 -4.93 -2.19
N LEU A 83 -10.40 -5.82 -1.50
CA LEU A 83 -9.25 -6.56 -2.03
C LEU A 83 -9.67 -7.69 -2.98
N ASP A 84 -10.82 -8.32 -2.72
CA ASP A 84 -11.34 -9.39 -3.58
C ASP A 84 -12.08 -8.82 -4.80
N THR A 85 -12.64 -7.61 -4.68
CA THR A 85 -13.37 -6.93 -5.75
C THR A 85 -12.52 -5.90 -6.50
N HIS A 86 -11.26 -5.69 -6.09
CA HIS A 86 -10.37 -4.65 -6.58
C HIS A 86 -10.96 -3.23 -6.49
N HIS A 87 -11.93 -3.01 -5.60
CA HIS A 87 -12.65 -1.74 -5.49
C HIS A 87 -11.73 -0.58 -5.10
N SER A 88 -10.83 -0.81 -4.13
CA SER A 88 -9.88 0.20 -3.67
C SER A 88 -8.91 0.60 -4.80
N LEU A 89 -8.40 -0.37 -5.55
CA LEU A 89 -7.59 -0.15 -6.74
C LEU A 89 -8.38 0.67 -7.77
N ALA A 90 -9.57 0.20 -8.18
CA ALA A 90 -10.37 0.85 -9.21
C ALA A 90 -10.76 2.30 -8.83
N ARG A 91 -11.03 2.56 -7.54
CA ARG A 91 -11.35 3.90 -7.03
C ARG A 91 -10.18 4.88 -7.18
N SER A 92 -8.95 4.41 -7.07
CA SER A 92 -7.74 5.24 -7.19
C SER A 92 -7.39 5.63 -8.64
N LEU A 93 -8.07 5.04 -9.62
CA LEU A 93 -7.75 5.18 -11.04
C LEU A 93 -8.83 5.95 -11.81
N LEU A 94 -8.42 6.47 -12.97
CA LEU A 94 -9.31 7.04 -13.98
C LEU A 94 -10.31 5.99 -14.45
N LYS A 95 -11.56 6.40 -14.73
CA LYS A 95 -12.68 5.49 -15.00
C LYS A 95 -12.41 4.55 -16.17
N GLU A 96 -11.72 5.04 -17.19
CA GLU A 96 -11.40 4.37 -18.44
C GLU A 96 -10.40 3.23 -18.24
N LEU A 97 -9.54 3.33 -17.22
CA LEU A 97 -8.48 2.35 -16.94
C LEU A 97 -8.91 1.30 -15.91
N ARG A 98 -10.09 1.45 -15.29
CA ARG A 98 -10.56 0.51 -14.25
C ARG A 98 -10.76 -0.91 -14.76
N PRO A 99 -11.41 -1.15 -15.92
CA PRO A 99 -11.60 -2.52 -16.43
C PRO A 99 -10.25 -3.21 -16.68
N LEU A 100 -9.30 -2.48 -17.27
CA LEU A 100 -7.94 -2.98 -17.50
C LEU A 100 -7.24 -3.33 -16.18
N ALA A 101 -7.32 -2.46 -15.18
CA ALA A 101 -6.69 -2.71 -13.89
C ALA A 101 -7.29 -3.93 -13.18
N ILE A 102 -8.62 -4.08 -13.20
CA ILE A 102 -9.31 -5.23 -12.60
C ILE A 102 -8.88 -6.53 -13.28
N GLU A 103 -8.95 -6.55 -14.62
CA GLU A 103 -8.58 -7.74 -15.39
C GLU A 103 -7.11 -8.10 -15.23
N PHE A 104 -6.22 -7.12 -15.24
CA PHE A 104 -4.79 -7.38 -15.06
C PHE A 104 -4.48 -7.88 -13.64
N SER A 105 -5.17 -7.37 -12.61
CA SER A 105 -5.04 -7.87 -11.24
C SER A 105 -5.48 -9.33 -11.15
N ASN A 106 -6.63 -9.68 -11.75
CA ASN A 106 -7.11 -11.07 -11.81
C ASN A 106 -6.09 -11.98 -12.49
N GLN A 107 -5.51 -11.54 -13.61
CA GLN A 107 -4.50 -12.32 -14.33
C GLN A 107 -3.25 -12.56 -13.49
N LEU A 108 -2.73 -11.55 -12.79
CA LEU A 108 -1.58 -11.73 -11.89
C LEU A 108 -1.92 -12.64 -10.71
N ILE A 109 -3.11 -12.51 -10.13
CA ILE A 109 -3.55 -13.38 -9.03
C ILE A 109 -3.59 -14.85 -9.48
N VAL A 110 -4.08 -15.11 -10.69
CA VAL A 110 -4.11 -16.45 -11.27
C VAL A 110 -2.71 -16.95 -11.65
N GLU A 111 -1.90 -16.11 -12.32
CA GLU A 111 -0.54 -16.45 -12.77
C GLU A 111 0.38 -16.86 -11.61
N TYR A 112 0.29 -16.15 -10.48
CA TYR A 112 1.13 -16.39 -9.30
C TYR A 112 0.44 -17.23 -8.22
N ASP A 113 -0.76 -17.78 -8.47
CA ASP A 113 -1.55 -18.55 -7.48
C ASP A 113 -1.66 -17.81 -6.12
N CYS A 114 -2.03 -16.53 -6.16
CA CYS A 114 -2.12 -15.67 -4.98
C CYS A 114 -3.30 -16.06 -4.09
N LYS A 115 -3.01 -16.63 -2.91
CA LYS A 115 -4.01 -17.15 -1.96
C LYS A 115 -4.19 -16.24 -0.77
N THR A 116 -3.11 -15.61 -0.31
CA THR A 116 -3.12 -14.76 0.89
C THR A 116 -3.44 -13.32 0.55
N ALA A 117 -3.98 -12.57 1.52
CA ALA A 117 -4.31 -11.16 1.34
C ALA A 117 -3.09 -10.30 0.98
N SER A 118 -1.92 -10.60 1.55
CA SER A 118 -0.68 -9.89 1.23
C SER A 118 -0.24 -10.11 -0.23
N GLU A 119 -0.39 -11.32 -0.76
CA GLU A 119 -0.10 -11.64 -2.16
C GLU A 119 -1.06 -10.90 -3.12
N LYS A 120 -2.37 -10.91 -2.82
CA LYS A 120 -3.36 -10.16 -3.60
C LYS A 120 -3.08 -8.66 -3.58
N ALA A 121 -2.76 -8.10 -2.41
CA ALA A 121 -2.43 -6.69 -2.28
C ALA A 121 -1.16 -6.34 -3.07
N LEU A 122 -0.16 -7.22 -3.07
CA LEU A 122 1.06 -7.02 -3.85
C LEU A 122 0.80 -7.08 -5.37
N ALA A 123 -0.12 -7.95 -5.82
CA ALA A 123 -0.59 -7.96 -7.20
C ALA A 123 -1.27 -6.63 -7.57
N GLU A 124 -2.18 -6.11 -6.74
CA GLU A 124 -2.81 -4.80 -6.97
C GLU A 124 -1.79 -3.64 -7.00
N ILE A 125 -0.76 -3.68 -6.15
CA ILE A 125 0.32 -2.69 -6.16
C ILE A 125 1.09 -2.74 -7.48
N ALA A 126 1.39 -3.93 -8.00
CA ALA A 126 2.02 -4.10 -9.29
C ALA A 126 1.16 -3.48 -10.40
N VAL A 127 -0.15 -3.79 -10.43
CA VAL A 127 -1.07 -3.22 -11.41
C VAL A 127 -1.18 -1.71 -11.29
N ALA A 128 -1.32 -1.16 -10.08
CA ALA A 128 -1.37 0.28 -9.86
C ALA A 128 -0.09 0.99 -10.35
N ALA A 129 1.08 0.37 -10.16
CA ALA A 129 2.34 0.87 -10.71
C ALA A 129 2.34 0.81 -12.24
N TYR A 130 1.87 -0.28 -12.85
CA TYR A 130 1.74 -0.42 -14.29
C TYR A 130 0.82 0.61 -14.94
N ILE A 131 -0.36 0.83 -14.36
CA ILE A 131 -1.30 1.83 -14.86
C ILE A 131 -0.68 3.24 -14.79
N ARG A 132 0.07 3.56 -13.73
CA ARG A 132 0.81 4.84 -13.64
C ARG A 132 1.86 4.98 -14.74
N ILE A 133 2.58 3.89 -15.08
CA ILE A 133 3.54 3.88 -16.20
C ILE A 133 2.81 4.28 -17.48
N LEU A 134 1.69 3.63 -17.80
CA LEU A 134 0.90 3.94 -19.00
C LEU A 134 0.44 5.40 -19.03
N GLN A 135 -0.08 5.92 -17.91
CA GLN A 135 -0.54 7.30 -17.80
C GLN A 135 0.60 8.31 -18.04
N PHE A 136 1.76 8.11 -17.40
CA PHE A 136 2.89 9.03 -17.58
C PHE A 136 3.47 8.92 -19.00
N THR A 137 3.59 7.72 -19.56
CA THR A 137 4.01 7.54 -20.95
C THR A 137 3.06 8.21 -21.92
N GLU A 138 1.75 8.10 -21.72
CA GLU A 138 0.74 8.77 -22.53
C GLU A 138 0.89 10.29 -22.46
N ILE A 139 0.96 10.86 -21.25
CA ILE A 139 1.10 12.30 -21.05
C ILE A 139 2.37 12.82 -21.73
N MET A 140 3.50 12.13 -21.54
CA MET A 140 4.76 12.50 -22.19
C MET A 140 4.68 12.41 -23.72
N THR A 141 4.06 11.35 -24.26
CA THR A 141 3.93 11.16 -25.71
C THR A 141 3.02 12.21 -26.36
N ARG A 142 1.93 12.59 -25.70
CA ARG A 142 1.02 13.64 -26.17
C ARG A 142 1.73 14.99 -26.21
N GLN A 143 2.49 15.32 -25.18
CA GLN A 143 3.20 16.60 -25.09
C GLN A 143 4.43 16.66 -26.02
N ALA A 144 5.04 15.51 -26.36
CA ALA A 144 6.23 15.48 -27.22
C ALA A 144 5.94 15.95 -28.65
N ARG A 145 4.65 15.99 -29.05
CA ARG A 145 4.20 16.50 -30.34
C ARG A 145 4.09 18.02 -30.39
N ASN A 146 4.15 18.69 -29.24
CA ASN A 146 4.12 20.15 -29.18
C ASN A 146 5.54 20.69 -29.39
N GLU A 147 5.76 21.41 -30.49
CA GLU A 147 7.07 22.00 -30.84
C GLU A 147 7.49 23.17 -29.90
N GLN A 148 6.59 23.61 -29.02
CA GLN A 148 6.85 24.71 -28.10
C GLN A 148 7.54 24.22 -26.83
N CYS A 149 8.84 24.46 -26.76
CA CYS A 149 9.64 24.21 -25.57
C CYS A 149 9.53 25.40 -24.61
N SER A 150 8.77 25.25 -23.52
CA SER A 150 8.70 26.25 -22.44
C SER A 150 9.48 25.77 -21.20
N PRO A 151 10.04 26.68 -20.38
CA PRO A 151 10.72 26.30 -19.14
C PRO A 151 9.83 25.48 -18.18
N THR A 152 8.56 25.86 -18.07
CA THR A 152 7.56 25.13 -17.25
C THR A 152 7.31 23.72 -17.77
N LEU A 153 7.27 23.53 -19.10
CA LEU A 153 7.11 22.22 -19.71
C LEU A 153 8.35 21.33 -19.45
N ASN A 154 9.55 21.91 -19.49
CA ASN A 154 10.79 21.18 -19.16
C ASN A 154 10.80 20.69 -17.69
N GLU A 155 10.36 21.53 -16.75
CA GLU A 155 10.22 21.13 -15.34
C GLU A 155 9.16 20.04 -15.15
N PHE A 156 8.05 20.14 -15.89
CA PHE A 156 7.02 19.11 -15.90
C PHE A 156 7.58 17.78 -16.42
N TYR A 157 8.30 17.76 -17.54
CA TYR A 157 8.93 16.52 -18.05
C TYR A 157 9.95 15.93 -17.10
N LYS A 158 10.73 16.78 -16.42
CA LYS A 158 11.67 16.32 -15.40
C LYS A 158 10.97 15.63 -14.24
N SER A 159 9.86 16.18 -13.74
CA SER A 159 9.09 15.52 -12.67
C SER A 159 8.35 14.28 -13.16
N ALA A 160 7.72 14.34 -14.33
CA ALA A 160 7.02 13.21 -14.93
C ALA A 160 7.96 12.02 -15.23
N SER A 161 9.16 12.28 -15.75
CA SER A 161 10.17 11.23 -15.99
C SER A 161 10.67 10.58 -14.70
N GLN A 162 10.82 11.35 -13.62
CA GLN A 162 11.17 10.80 -12.30
C GLN A 162 10.05 9.94 -11.71
N GLU A 163 8.79 10.37 -11.82
CA GLU A 163 7.65 9.56 -11.38
C GLU A 163 7.46 8.31 -12.24
N LEU A 164 7.74 8.39 -13.54
CA LEU A 164 7.76 7.23 -14.44
C LEU A 164 8.84 6.21 -14.02
N ASP A 165 10.07 6.65 -13.73
CA ASP A 165 11.12 5.76 -13.20
C ASP A 165 10.71 5.13 -11.87
N ARG A 166 10.12 5.91 -10.96
CA ARG A 166 9.61 5.39 -9.68
C ARG A 166 8.50 4.35 -9.88
N ALA A 167 7.56 4.60 -10.79
CA ALA A 167 6.49 3.67 -11.11
C ALA A 167 7.05 2.36 -11.71
N ASN A 168 8.01 2.46 -12.63
CA ASN A 168 8.73 1.30 -13.17
C ASN A 168 9.41 0.47 -12.08
N ARG A 169 10.13 1.12 -11.16
CA ARG A 169 10.77 0.42 -10.03
C ARG A 169 9.77 -0.25 -9.12
N HIS A 170 8.65 0.41 -8.80
CA HIS A 170 7.59 -0.20 -8.00
C HIS A 170 6.99 -1.42 -8.67
N PHE A 171 6.74 -1.36 -9.97
CA PHE A 171 6.24 -2.50 -10.75
C PHE A 171 7.23 -3.67 -10.72
N LEU A 172 8.50 -3.43 -11.07
CA LEU A 172 9.53 -4.47 -11.07
C LEU A 172 9.76 -5.07 -9.68
N THR A 173 9.77 -4.23 -8.64
CA THR A 173 9.92 -4.69 -7.26
C THR A 173 8.75 -5.58 -6.87
N ALA A 174 7.51 -5.16 -7.11
CA ALA A 174 6.33 -5.93 -6.76
C ALA A 174 6.29 -7.30 -7.46
N ILE A 175 6.57 -7.35 -8.77
CA ILE A 175 6.63 -8.61 -9.53
C ILE A 175 7.78 -9.51 -9.04
N THR A 176 8.95 -8.93 -8.77
CA THR A 176 10.10 -9.71 -8.25
C THR A 176 9.80 -10.27 -6.87
N THR A 177 9.15 -9.50 -6.00
CA THR A 177 8.71 -9.97 -4.67
C THR A 177 7.65 -11.06 -4.79
N LEU A 178 6.67 -10.95 -5.70
CA LEU A 178 5.71 -12.03 -5.96
C LEU A 178 6.41 -13.33 -6.39
N LYS A 179 7.38 -13.24 -7.31
CA LYS A 179 8.19 -14.38 -7.75
C LYS A 179 8.98 -15.01 -6.60
N GLN A 180 9.58 -14.19 -5.74
CA GLN A 180 10.33 -14.66 -4.58
C GLN A 180 9.43 -15.35 -3.55
N MET A 181 8.23 -14.82 -3.29
CA MET A 181 7.26 -15.45 -2.38
C MET A 181 6.80 -16.83 -2.87
N LYS A 182 6.75 -17.03 -4.19
CA LYS A 182 6.37 -18.31 -4.80
C LYS A 182 7.55 -19.24 -5.07
N SER A 183 8.78 -18.74 -4.97
CA SER A 183 9.97 -19.57 -5.14
C SER A 183 10.10 -20.56 -3.96
N PRO A 184 10.43 -21.83 -4.21
CA PRO A 184 10.56 -22.81 -3.15
C PRO A 184 11.68 -22.41 -2.19
N VAL A 185 11.44 -22.55 -0.88
CA VAL A 185 12.46 -22.28 0.13
C VAL A 185 13.63 -23.24 -0.09
N ILE A 186 14.78 -22.69 -0.51
CA ILE A 186 15.99 -23.48 -0.69
C ILE A 186 16.50 -23.86 0.71
N THR A 187 16.20 -25.06 1.15
CA THR A 187 16.75 -25.63 2.39
C THR A 187 18.19 -26.08 2.12
N VAL A 188 19.13 -25.14 2.15
CA VAL A 188 20.56 -25.48 2.12
C VAL A 188 20.91 -26.14 3.45
N GLN A 189 20.82 -27.47 3.51
CA GLN A 189 21.42 -28.23 4.59
C GLN A 189 22.94 -28.17 4.39
N VAL A 190 23.59 -27.17 4.99
CA VAL A 190 25.05 -27.14 5.08
C VAL A 190 25.46 -28.27 6.02
N LYS A 191 25.70 -29.45 5.46
CA LYS A 191 26.46 -30.50 6.14
C LYS A 191 27.90 -30.02 6.18
N ALA A 192 28.22 -29.21 7.17
CA ALA A 192 29.59 -28.90 7.51
C ALA A 192 30.22 -30.20 8.03
N THR A 193 30.76 -31.01 7.13
CA THR A 193 31.77 -32.01 7.49
C THR A 193 32.92 -31.20 8.06
N THR A 194 32.99 -31.12 9.38
CA THR A 194 34.16 -30.63 10.10
C THR A 194 35.31 -31.50 9.67
N ALA A 195 36.01 -31.06 8.62
CA ALA A 195 37.24 -31.66 8.18
C ALA A 195 38.21 -31.47 9.35
N PHE A 196 38.39 -32.54 10.13
CA PHE A 196 39.47 -32.68 11.10
C PHE A 196 40.81 -32.70 10.34
N ILE A 197 41.18 -31.60 9.68
CA ILE A 197 42.49 -31.38 9.05
C ILE A 197 43.47 -30.89 10.14
N ALA A 198 43.43 -31.52 11.31
CA ALA A 198 44.35 -31.22 12.42
C ALA A 198 45.18 -32.44 12.85
N GLN A 199 44.83 -33.66 12.42
CA GLN A 199 45.49 -34.86 12.94
C GLN A 199 46.72 -35.35 12.17
N ASN A 200 46.97 -34.84 10.94
CA ASN A 200 48.12 -35.26 10.12
C ASN A 200 49.14 -34.14 9.83
N GLN A 201 49.11 -33.02 10.54
CA GLN A 201 50.24 -32.08 10.49
C GLN A 201 51.39 -32.64 11.32
N GLN A 202 52.18 -33.51 10.70
CA GLN A 202 53.49 -33.90 11.19
C GLN A 202 54.36 -32.63 11.26
N ILE A 203 54.67 -32.18 12.47
CA ILE A 203 55.65 -31.13 12.73
C ILE A 203 57.01 -31.71 12.33
N ASN A 204 57.46 -31.47 11.11
CA ASN A 204 58.86 -31.67 10.74
C ASN A 204 59.69 -30.63 11.49
N ALA A 205 60.14 -30.98 12.68
CA ALA A 205 61.15 -30.25 13.41
C ALA A 205 62.42 -30.21 12.55
N ILE A 206 62.69 -29.07 11.92
CA ILE A 206 63.95 -28.81 11.24
C ILE A 206 65.02 -28.74 12.34
N ALA A 207 65.78 -29.82 12.49
CA ALA A 207 67.03 -29.81 13.23
C ALA A 207 67.93 -28.74 12.58
N ARG A 208 68.24 -27.67 13.34
CA ARG A 208 69.27 -26.72 12.96
C ARG A 208 70.60 -27.41 13.15
N ASP A 209 71.23 -27.75 12.04
CA ASP A 209 72.58 -28.29 12.02
C ASP A 209 73.55 -27.19 12.48
N GLU A 210 74.11 -27.39 13.66
CA GLU A 210 75.27 -26.65 14.14
C GLU A 210 76.49 -27.13 13.35
N THR A 211 76.96 -26.39 12.35
CA THR A 211 78.36 -26.55 11.93
C THR A 211 78.94 -25.35 11.16
N LYS A 212 79.71 -24.56 11.90
CA LYS A 212 81.09 -24.12 11.58
C LYS A 212 81.40 -23.69 10.13
N ARG A 213 81.55 -22.39 9.88
CA ARG A 213 82.84 -21.65 9.82
C ARG A 213 82.63 -20.22 9.37
#